data_AF-A0A6G1WBM3-F1
#
_entry.id   AF-A0A6G1WBM3-F1
#
_cell.length_a   1.000
_cell.length_b   1.000
_cell.length_c   1.000
_cell.angle_alpha   90.00
_cell.angle_beta   90.00
_cell.angle_gamma   90.00
#
_symmetry.space_group_name_H-M   'P 1'
#
loop_
_entity.id
_entity.type
_entity.pdbx_description
1 polymer ?
#
loop_
_entity_poly.entity_id
_entity_poly.type
_entity_poly.pdbx_seq_one_letter_code
_entity_poly.pdbx_strand_id
1 'polypeptide(L)'
;MDSFYTVAKVDLEPEYPHSTDWPKVIAYSYKKNSFLLTEGKGYGFKGVVITELEARDPTWNHLFSELNAHWILDRLSSSPFINEDDCVQSITSKHGSLEILKS
;
A
#
# COMPACT_ATOMS: atom_id res chain seq x y z
N MET A 1 -3.65 -1.99 18.05
CA MET A 1 -3.93 -2.60 16.75
C MET A 1 -3.73 -1.54 15.71
N ASP A 2 -2.66 -1.68 14.94
CA ASP A 2 -2.35 -0.75 13.85
C ASP A 2 -3.12 -1.21 12.61
N SER A 3 -3.86 -0.28 12.02
CA SER A 3 -4.60 -0.55 10.79
C SER A 3 -3.76 -0.04 9.62
N PHE A 4 -3.54 -0.92 8.64
CA PHE A 4 -2.97 -0.56 7.35
C PHE A 4 -4.09 -0.56 6.32
N TYR A 5 -4.33 0.59 5.72
CA TYR A 5 -5.36 0.79 4.71
C TYR A 5 -4.76 0.50 3.34
N THR A 6 -5.31 -0.46 2.60
CA THR A 6 -4.83 -0.83 1.27
C THR A 6 -5.00 0.36 0.32
N VAL A 7 -3.86 0.89 -0.12
CA VAL A 7 -3.76 2.02 -1.05
C VAL A 7 -3.85 1.54 -2.48
N ALA A 8 -3.21 0.41 -2.78
CA ALA A 8 -3.23 -0.21 -4.09
C ALA A 8 -2.93 -1.70 -3.96
N LYS A 9 -3.58 -2.50 -4.81
CA LYS A 9 -3.42 -3.94 -4.87
C LYS A 9 -3.55 -4.38 -6.31
N VAL A 10 -2.62 -5.22 -6.76
CA VAL A 10 -2.74 -5.99 -7.99
C VAL A 10 -2.66 -7.45 -7.60
N ASP A 11 -3.67 -8.20 -8.00
CA ASP A 11 -3.72 -9.65 -7.91
C ASP A 11 -3.85 -10.15 -9.36
N LEU A 12 -2.73 -10.59 -9.93
CA LEU A 12 -2.67 -10.97 -11.35
C LEU A 12 -3.35 -12.32 -11.60
N GLU A 13 -3.41 -13.18 -10.58
CA GLU A 13 -3.97 -14.52 -10.68
C GLU A 13 -4.77 -14.89 -9.42
N PRO A 14 -5.93 -14.24 -9.20
CA PRO A 14 -6.74 -14.44 -7.99
C PRO A 14 -7.30 -15.86 -7.88
N GLU A 15 -7.34 -16.60 -8.98
CA GLU A 15 -7.80 -17.98 -9.05
C GLU A 15 -6.69 -19.00 -8.72
N TYR A 16 -5.42 -18.57 -8.66
CA TYR A 16 -4.26 -19.44 -8.45
C TYR A 16 -3.49 -19.04 -7.18
N PRO A 17 -3.85 -19.60 -6.01
CA PRO A 17 -3.17 -19.33 -4.74
C PRO A 17 -1.70 -19.80 -4.69
N HIS A 18 -1.21 -20.47 -5.74
CA HIS A 18 0.17 -20.94 -5.89
C HIS A 18 0.83 -20.40 -7.17
N SER A 19 0.29 -19.34 -7.78
CA SER A 19 0.95 -18.71 -8.91
C SER A 19 2.37 -18.25 -8.54
N THR A 20 3.22 -18.03 -9.54
CA THR A 20 4.51 -17.38 -9.35
C THR A 20 4.36 -15.86 -9.26
N ASP A 21 3.27 -15.30 -9.82
CA ASP A 21 2.89 -13.89 -9.83
C ASP A 21 1.90 -13.58 -8.69
N TRP A 22 2.42 -13.63 -7.46
CA TRP A 22 1.63 -13.34 -6.25
C TRP A 22 1.20 -11.87 -6.15
N PRO A 23 0.12 -11.57 -5.39
CA PRO A 23 -0.41 -10.22 -5.29
C PRO A 23 0.58 -9.24 -4.66
N LYS A 24 0.70 -8.08 -5.31
CA LYS A 24 1.44 -6.92 -4.80
C LYS A 24 0.46 -6.00 -4.08
N VAL A 25 0.79 -5.58 -2.87
CA VAL A 25 -0.05 -4.67 -2.07
C VAL A 25 0.80 -3.54 -1.50
N ILE A 26 0.28 -2.33 -1.63
CA ILE A 26 0.72 -1.16 -0.88
C ILE A 26 -0.41 -0.81 0.07
N ALA A 27 -0.12 -0.78 1.36
CA ALA A 27 -1.03 -0.29 2.37
C ALA A 27 -0.36 0.81 3.20
N TYR A 28 -1.14 1.75 3.73
CA TYR A 28 -0.64 2.89 4.48
C TYR A 28 -1.29 2.94 5.86
N SER A 29 -0.50 3.25 6.88
CA SER A 29 -1.00 3.47 8.24
C SER A 29 -0.76 4.93 8.65
N TYR A 30 -1.87 5.67 8.78
CA TYR A 30 -1.85 7.06 9.25
C TYR A 30 -1.26 7.19 10.67
N LYS A 31 -1.52 6.22 11.56
CA LYS A 31 -1.00 6.27 12.94
C LYS A 31 0.51 6.09 13.02
N LYS A 32 1.10 5.35 12.08
CA LYS A 32 2.53 5.04 12.04
C LYS A 32 3.30 5.87 11.02
N ASN A 33 2.63 6.66 10.18
CA ASN A 33 3.24 7.34 9.03
C ASN A 33 4.16 6.39 8.25
N SER A 34 3.64 5.20 7.97
CA SER A 34 4.41 4.10 7.41
C SER A 34 3.58 3.32 6.41
N PHE A 35 4.26 2.77 5.42
CA PHE A 35 3.70 1.89 4.40
C PHE A 35 4.02 0.44 4.74
N LEU A 36 3.03 -0.43 4.56
CA LEU A 36 3.21 -1.87 4.48
C LEU A 36 3.24 -2.23 3.01
N LEU A 37 4.39 -2.68 2.54
CA LEU A 37 4.58 -3.19 1.19
C LEU A 37 4.65 -4.71 1.24
N THR A 38 3.85 -5.38 0.42
CA THR A 38 3.93 -6.83 0.27
C THR A 38 4.19 -7.18 -1.18
N GLU A 39 5.29 -7.91 -1.41
CA GLU A 39 5.63 -8.52 -2.69
C GLU A 39 5.86 -10.02 -2.45
N GLY A 40 5.16 -10.87 -3.19
CA GLY A 40 5.34 -12.32 -3.09
C GLY A 40 6.52 -12.79 -3.93
N LYS A 41 7.49 -13.48 -3.30
CA LYS A 41 8.53 -14.27 -4.00
C LYS A 41 8.43 -15.74 -3.61
N GLY A 42 7.38 -16.44 -4.05
CA GLY A 42 7.25 -17.91 -4.08
C GLY A 42 7.40 -18.71 -2.77
N TYR A 43 7.82 -18.11 -1.65
CA TYR A 43 8.13 -18.79 -0.39
C TYR A 43 7.63 -18.04 0.87
N GLY A 44 6.72 -17.08 0.70
CA GLY A 44 6.04 -16.39 1.81
C GLY A 44 5.75 -14.91 1.54
N PHE A 45 4.76 -14.36 2.26
CA PHE A 45 4.49 -12.92 2.35
C PHE A 45 5.68 -12.24 3.02
N LYS A 46 6.60 -11.64 2.25
CA LYS A 46 7.60 -10.73 2.82
C LYS A 46 6.98 -9.34 2.87
N GLY A 47 6.14 -9.12 3.88
CA GLY A 47 5.66 -7.79 4.21
C GLY A 47 6.79 -6.98 4.83
N VAL A 48 7.15 -5.86 4.22
CA VAL A 48 8.08 -4.89 4.79
C VAL A 48 7.31 -3.65 5.18
N VAL A 49 7.53 -3.19 6.41
CA VAL A 49 7.03 -1.89 6.85
C VAL A 49 8.16 -0.89 6.63
N ILE A 50 7.88 0.15 5.84
CA ILE A 50 8.80 1.24 5.55
C ILE A 50 8.17 2.56 5.96
N THR A 51 8.99 3.54 6.33
CA THR A 51 8.54 4.90 6.63
C THR A 51 8.15 5.66 5.36
N GLU A 52 7.42 6.78 5.50
CA GLU A 52 7.16 7.69 4.38
C GLU A 52 8.43 8.22 3.69
N LEU A 53 9.51 8.38 4.46
CA LEU A 53 10.81 8.81 3.92
C LEU A 53 11.40 7.72 3.02
N GLU A 54 11.39 6.47 3.50
CA GLU A 54 11.87 5.32 2.73
C GLU A 54 10.98 5.07 1.51
N ALA A 55 9.67 5.28 1.58
CA ALA A 55 8.76 5.10 0.44
C ALA A 55 9.07 6.04 -0.73
N ARG A 56 9.78 7.16 -0.50
CA ARG A 56 10.27 8.07 -1.53
C ARG A 56 11.60 7.63 -2.15
N ASP A 57 12.25 6.61 -1.60
CA ASP A 57 13.49 6.08 -2.14
C ASP A 57 13.25 5.46 -3.53
N PRO A 58 14.15 5.70 -4.51
CA PRO A 58 14.04 5.12 -5.85
C PRO A 58 13.88 3.60 -5.85
N THR A 59 14.38 2.91 -4.81
CA THR A 59 14.23 1.46 -4.61
C THR A 59 12.77 1.03 -4.68
N TRP A 60 11.83 1.81 -4.12
CA TRP A 60 10.40 1.45 -4.07
C TRP A 60 9.58 2.03 -5.21
N ASN A 61 10.14 2.96 -5.99
CA ASN A 61 9.46 3.66 -7.05
C ASN A 61 8.81 2.72 -8.08
N HIS A 62 9.46 1.59 -8.39
CA HIS A 62 8.91 0.57 -9.30
C HIS A 62 7.56 0.03 -8.80
N LEU A 63 7.45 -0.31 -7.51
CA LEU A 63 6.24 -0.89 -6.92
C LEU A 63 5.08 0.12 -6.93
N PHE A 64 5.35 1.38 -6.57
CA PHE A 64 4.35 2.45 -6.64
C PHE A 64 3.91 2.73 -8.09
N SER A 65 4.81 2.59 -9.06
CA SER A 65 4.51 2.75 -10.49
C SER A 65 3.62 1.62 -11.01
N GLU A 66 3.99 0.36 -10.73
CA GLU A 66 3.26 -0.83 -11.15
C GLU A 66 1.83 -0.84 -10.60
N LEU A 67 1.66 -0.38 -9.35
CA LEU A 67 0.38 -0.32 -8.67
C LEU A 67 -0.37 1.01 -8.87
N ASN A 68 0.17 1.93 -9.68
CA ASN A 68 -0.38 3.27 -9.90
C ASN A 68 -0.70 4.02 -8.59
N ALA A 69 0.18 3.87 -7.60
CA ALA A 69 0.00 4.32 -6.22
C ALA A 69 0.76 5.61 -5.88
N HIS A 70 1.47 6.23 -6.85
CA HIS A 70 2.20 7.49 -6.61
C HIS A 70 1.34 8.62 -6.05
N TRP A 71 0.04 8.60 -6.36
CA TRP A 71 -0.90 9.60 -5.88
C TRP A 71 -0.86 9.78 -4.35
N ILE A 72 -0.56 8.74 -3.58
CA ILE A 72 -0.48 8.86 -2.12
C ILE A 72 0.78 9.60 -1.67
N LEU A 73 1.90 9.40 -2.36
CA LEU A 73 3.16 10.10 -2.08
C LEU A 73 3.03 11.58 -2.45
N ASP A 74 2.39 11.88 -3.58
CA ASP A 74 2.04 13.24 -3.99
C ASP A 74 1.09 13.90 -2.99
N ARG A 75 0.07 13.15 -2.53
CA ARG A 75 -0.88 13.63 -1.50
C ARG A 75 -0.16 13.95 -0.20
N LEU A 76 0.66 13.05 0.32
CA LEU A 76 1.44 13.27 1.55
C LEU A 76 2.43 14.44 1.45
N SER A 77 2.92 14.74 0.24
CA SER A 77 3.88 15.83 0.02
C SER A 77 3.21 17.19 -0.18
N SER A 78 2.06 17.21 -0.88
CA SER A 78 1.38 18.46 -1.26
C SER A 78 0.30 18.87 -0.26
N SER A 79 -0.45 17.91 0.27
CA SER A 79 -1.57 18.13 1.18
C SER A 79 -1.74 16.91 2.09
N PRO A 80 -0.95 16.83 3.19
CA PRO A 80 -1.00 15.73 4.14
C PRO A 80 -2.41 15.50 4.68
N PHE A 81 -2.70 14.26 5.09
CA PHE A 81 -4.01 13.93 5.65
C PHE A 81 -4.24 14.67 6.97
N ILE A 82 -5.42 15.28 7.10
CA ILE A 82 -5.78 16.08 8.29
C ILE A 82 -6.02 15.17 9.49
N ASN A 83 -6.60 13.99 9.25
CA ASN A 83 -6.89 12.97 10.26
C ASN A 83 -7.03 11.59 9.60
N GLU A 84 -7.25 10.56 10.42
CA GLU A 84 -7.43 9.17 9.95
C GLU A 84 -8.65 9.02 9.02
N ASP A 85 -9.73 9.76 9.26
CA ASP A 85 -10.94 9.71 8.43
C ASP A 85 -10.68 10.28 7.03
N ASP A 86 -9.98 11.41 6.91
CA ASP A 86 -9.55 12.01 5.64
C ASP A 86 -8.65 11.06 4.83
N CYS A 87 -7.76 10.33 5.51
CA CYS A 87 -6.94 9.28 4.91
C CYS A 87 -7.81 8.15 4.35
N VAL A 88 -8.73 7.62 5.16
CA VAL A 88 -9.63 6.53 4.77
C VAL A 88 -10.53 6.94 3.61
N GLN A 89 -11.13 8.14 3.67
CA GLN A 89 -11.97 8.67 2.61
C GLN A 89 -11.19 8.87 1.30
N SER A 90 -9.96 9.38 1.38
CA SER A 90 -9.11 9.58 0.20
C SER A 90 -8.76 8.24 -0.48
N ILE A 91 -8.41 7.22 0.30
CA ILE A 91 -8.12 5.86 -0.21
C ILE A 91 -9.38 5.23 -0.81
N THR A 92 -10.50 5.29 -0.09
CA THR A 92 -11.78 4.73 -0.54
C THR A 92 -12.27 5.41 -1.82
N SER A 93 -12.08 6.73 -1.95
CA SER A 93 -12.47 7.48 -3.15
C SER A 93 -11.66 7.08 -4.39
N LYS A 94 -10.46 6.52 -4.22
CA LYS A 94 -9.60 6.05 -5.31
C LYS A 94 -9.90 4.61 -5.73
N HIS A 95 -10.14 3.72 -4.77
CA HIS A 95 -10.30 2.29 -5.03
C HIS A 95 -11.75 1.78 -4.94
N GLY A 96 -12.69 2.60 -4.50
CA GLY A 96 -14.10 2.24 -4.33
C GLY A 96 -14.41 1.36 -3.11
N SER A 97 -13.41 0.61 -2.62
CA SER A 97 -13.49 -0.21 -1.40
C SER A 97 -12.26 -0.01 -0.53
N LEU A 98 -12.47 -0.07 0.79
CA LEU A 98 -11.42 -0.02 1.79
C LEU A 98 -11.10 -1.45 2.27
N GLU A 99 -9.96 -1.99 1.86
CA GLU A 99 -9.41 -3.18 2.48
C GLU A 99 -8.49 -2.76 3.65
N ILE A 100 -8.67 -3.39 4.81
CA ILE A 100 -7.84 -3.14 6.01
C ILE A 100 -7.01 -4.37 6.31
N LEU A 101 -5.69 -4.22 6.25
CA LEU A 101 -4.74 -5.21 6.70
C LEU A 101 -4.45 -4.99 8.20
N LYS A 102 -4.72 -6.02 9.00
CA LYS A 102 -4.35 -6.06 10.41
C LYS A 102 -3.01 -6.77 10.53
N SER A 103 -1.99 -6.05 11.01
CA SER A 103 -0.69 -6.63 11.40
C SER A 103 -0.65 -6.96 12.87
#